data_AF-A0ABD0YAV6-F1
#
_entry.id   AF-A0ABD0YAV6-F1
#
_cell.length_a   1.000
_cell.length_b   1.000
_cell.length_c   1.000
_cell.angle_alpha   90.00
_cell.angle_beta   90.00
_cell.angle_gamma   90.00
#
_symmetry.space_group_name_H-M   'P 1'
#
loop_
_entity.id
_entity.type
_entity.pdbx_description
1 polymer ?
#
loop_
_entity_poly.entity_id
_entity_poly.type
_entity_poly.pdbx_seq_one_letter_code
_entity_poly.pdbx_strand_id
1 'polypeptide(L)'
;MASKRRNMFHKNKTQETTEKVAIIHELMKSENSELVSRLEVAESSCSELRSESEKVKEELLAEKEINRQLEDDLSSLKAKMKLEEDKAESELTDEKARNDKLSEELQKERKEKDDALLRNAQVSQEVDMAKQDLKQQQAESEEMYKKIGNLEDLIKEKDLELSKYKSEVAELIDKAQTEAEARQMATENERKLKETIGDLKAKIAEKDKDIRVLQQRRADLQKTLRDLKVSESSGDSIANHNASSGLPPKNNVDEDINFLYLKHVIIKFLTCREYEAPHLTKAIATLLKLTPDEESHLKETLDWRMSWFGARRPKLQNNHLNS
;
A
#
# COMPACT_ATOMS: atom_id res chain seq x y z
N MET A 1 190.80 -40.42 -32.42
CA MET A 1 189.78 -40.56 -31.35
C MET A 1 188.66 -39.49 -31.39
N ALA A 2 188.56 -38.61 -32.39
CA ALA A 2 187.54 -37.55 -32.44
C ALA A 2 186.15 -37.98 -32.97
N SER A 3 186.06 -39.06 -33.76
CA SER A 3 184.80 -39.49 -34.40
C SER A 3 183.82 -40.20 -33.45
N LYS A 4 184.33 -40.88 -32.41
CA LYS A 4 183.49 -41.62 -31.43
C LYS A 4 182.73 -40.70 -30.46
N ARG A 5 183.29 -39.52 -30.12
CA ARG A 5 182.62 -38.53 -29.25
C ARG A 5 181.51 -37.75 -29.98
N ARG A 6 181.67 -37.48 -31.28
CA ARG A 6 180.64 -36.79 -32.08
C ARG A 6 179.41 -37.69 -32.32
N ASN A 7 179.62 -38.98 -32.53
CA ASN A 7 178.51 -39.95 -32.63
C ASN A 7 177.77 -40.18 -31.31
N MET A 8 178.47 -40.21 -30.17
CA MET A 8 177.81 -40.29 -28.84
C MET A 8 176.99 -39.03 -28.51
N PHE A 9 177.49 -37.84 -28.89
CA PHE A 9 176.77 -36.58 -28.65
C PHE A 9 175.53 -36.43 -29.55
N HIS A 10 175.62 -36.84 -30.82
CA HIS A 10 174.45 -36.89 -31.70
C HIS A 10 173.45 -37.95 -31.26
N LYS A 11 173.91 -39.14 -30.83
CA LYS A 11 173.03 -40.21 -30.33
C LYS A 11 172.27 -39.79 -29.06
N ASN A 12 172.95 -39.15 -28.09
CA ASN A 12 172.29 -38.59 -26.90
C ASN A 12 171.33 -37.45 -27.23
N LYS A 13 171.67 -36.57 -28.18
CA LYS A 13 170.80 -35.46 -28.58
C LYS A 13 169.58 -35.95 -29.40
N THR A 14 169.73 -36.99 -30.22
CA THR A 14 168.61 -37.68 -30.86
C THR A 14 167.75 -38.42 -29.85
N GLN A 15 168.35 -39.04 -28.83
CA GLN A 15 167.61 -39.75 -27.79
C GLN A 15 166.81 -38.79 -26.89
N GLU A 16 167.41 -37.66 -26.52
CA GLU A 16 166.75 -36.59 -25.75
C GLU A 16 165.64 -35.89 -26.55
N THR A 17 165.80 -35.74 -27.88
CA THR A 17 164.74 -35.19 -28.74
C THR A 17 163.62 -36.19 -28.98
N THR A 18 163.91 -37.49 -29.12
CA THR A 18 162.86 -38.52 -29.19
C THR A 18 162.09 -38.66 -27.87
N GLU A 19 162.76 -38.54 -26.72
CA GLU A 19 162.09 -38.54 -25.41
C GLU A 19 161.20 -37.30 -25.24
N LYS A 20 161.67 -36.11 -25.62
CA LYS A 20 160.84 -34.88 -25.61
C LYS A 20 159.64 -34.99 -26.55
N VAL A 21 159.82 -35.53 -27.75
CA VAL A 21 158.72 -35.76 -28.70
C VAL A 21 157.73 -36.81 -28.17
N ALA A 22 158.20 -37.86 -27.50
CA ALA A 22 157.34 -38.86 -26.88
C ALA A 22 156.53 -38.28 -25.71
N ILE A 23 157.14 -37.44 -24.85
CA ILE A 23 156.45 -36.73 -23.76
C ILE A 23 155.40 -35.76 -24.33
N ILE A 24 155.75 -35.00 -25.37
CA ILE A 24 154.81 -34.09 -26.05
C ILE A 24 153.67 -34.88 -26.69
N HIS A 25 153.96 -36.01 -27.34
CA HIS A 25 152.93 -36.85 -27.93
C HIS A 25 151.99 -37.45 -26.88
N GLU A 26 152.52 -37.90 -25.74
CA GLU A 26 151.71 -38.44 -24.64
C GLU A 26 150.86 -37.34 -23.98
N LEU A 27 151.42 -36.13 -23.81
CA LEU A 27 150.68 -34.94 -23.35
C LEU A 27 149.58 -34.54 -24.35
N MET A 28 149.88 -34.49 -25.64
CA MET A 28 148.91 -34.20 -26.69
C MET A 28 147.82 -35.27 -26.76
N LYS A 29 148.16 -36.54 -26.50
CA LYS A 29 147.21 -37.64 -26.46
C LYS A 29 146.31 -37.56 -25.23
N SER A 30 146.85 -37.24 -24.05
CA SER A 30 146.04 -37.00 -22.85
C SER A 30 145.15 -35.78 -23.02
N GLU A 31 145.67 -34.68 -23.58
CA GLU A 31 144.91 -33.45 -23.84
C GLU A 31 143.81 -33.68 -24.89
N ASN A 32 144.09 -34.44 -25.95
CA ASN A 32 143.06 -34.85 -26.91
C ASN A 32 141.99 -35.75 -26.27
N SER A 33 142.38 -36.69 -25.40
CA SER A 33 141.43 -37.53 -24.67
C SER A 33 140.53 -36.71 -23.74
N GLU A 34 141.10 -35.70 -23.07
CA GLU A 34 140.37 -34.79 -22.18
C GLU A 34 139.45 -33.86 -22.97
N LEU A 35 139.90 -33.34 -24.11
CA LEU A 35 139.08 -32.55 -25.03
C LEU A 35 137.92 -33.35 -25.58
N VAL A 36 138.13 -34.60 -26.01
CA VAL A 36 137.06 -35.50 -26.48
C VAL A 36 136.04 -35.74 -25.38
N SER A 37 136.48 -36.06 -24.17
CA SER A 37 135.56 -36.28 -23.03
C SER A 37 134.74 -35.02 -22.73
N ARG A 38 135.35 -33.83 -22.79
CA ARG A 38 134.63 -32.55 -22.63
C ARG A 38 133.65 -32.28 -23.77
N LEU A 39 134.00 -32.67 -25.00
CA LEU A 39 133.14 -32.54 -26.19
C LEU A 39 131.92 -33.46 -26.07
N GLU A 40 132.11 -34.72 -25.67
CA GLU A 40 131.02 -35.68 -25.43
C GLU A 40 130.06 -35.22 -24.32
N VAL A 41 130.59 -34.65 -23.23
CA VAL A 41 129.76 -34.05 -22.16
C VAL A 41 129.00 -32.82 -22.66
N ALA A 42 129.65 -31.96 -23.45
CA ALA A 42 129.00 -30.77 -24.02
C ALA A 42 127.91 -31.15 -25.03
N GLU A 43 128.14 -32.17 -25.86
CA GLU A 43 127.16 -32.72 -26.80
C GLU A 43 125.97 -33.35 -26.08
N SER A 44 126.23 -34.14 -25.04
CA SER A 44 125.18 -34.72 -24.19
C SER A 44 124.33 -33.62 -23.54
N SER A 45 124.97 -32.60 -22.97
CA SER A 45 124.28 -31.45 -22.38
C SER A 45 123.48 -30.64 -23.42
N CYS A 46 124.03 -30.43 -24.62
CA CYS A 46 123.29 -29.78 -25.72
C CYS A 46 122.10 -30.60 -26.19
N SER A 47 122.20 -31.93 -26.21
CA SER A 47 121.10 -32.83 -26.54
C SER A 47 119.99 -32.76 -25.49
N GLU A 48 120.34 -32.80 -24.21
CA GLU A 48 119.40 -32.66 -23.09
C GLU A 48 118.68 -31.31 -23.12
N LEU A 49 119.42 -30.21 -23.27
CA LEU A 49 118.84 -28.86 -23.37
C LEU A 49 117.91 -28.70 -24.58
N ARG A 50 118.22 -29.36 -25.71
CA ARG A 50 117.34 -29.39 -26.88
C ARG A 50 116.05 -30.14 -26.57
N SER A 51 116.14 -31.33 -25.97
CA SER A 51 114.96 -32.11 -25.58
C SER A 51 114.07 -31.35 -24.60
N GLU A 52 114.67 -30.70 -23.60
CA GLU A 52 113.93 -29.89 -22.64
C GLU A 52 113.29 -28.66 -23.29
N SER A 53 114.01 -28.00 -24.21
CA SER A 53 113.45 -26.90 -25.00
C SER A 53 112.29 -27.34 -25.90
N GLU A 54 112.29 -28.59 -26.39
CA GLU A 54 111.20 -29.16 -27.18
C GLU A 54 109.96 -29.36 -26.29
N LYS A 55 110.11 -30.02 -25.14
CA LYS A 55 109.02 -30.25 -24.17
C LYS A 55 108.36 -28.94 -23.72
N VAL A 56 109.17 -27.95 -23.34
CA VAL A 56 108.66 -26.64 -22.90
C VAL A 56 107.87 -25.94 -24.03
N LYS A 57 108.27 -26.12 -25.30
CA LYS A 57 107.50 -25.59 -26.44
C LYS A 57 106.16 -26.30 -26.60
N GLU A 58 106.12 -27.63 -26.46
CA GLU A 58 104.89 -28.40 -26.52
C GLU A 58 103.93 -28.03 -25.39
N GLU A 59 104.43 -27.91 -24.16
CA GLU A 59 103.65 -27.43 -23.00
C GLU A 59 103.12 -26.01 -23.22
N LEU A 60 103.95 -25.10 -23.73
CA LEU A 60 103.53 -23.73 -24.04
C LEU A 60 102.45 -23.69 -25.12
N LEU A 61 102.49 -24.58 -26.11
CA LEU A 61 101.45 -24.68 -27.14
C LEU A 61 100.15 -25.24 -26.58
N ALA A 62 100.22 -26.27 -25.73
CA ALA A 62 99.04 -26.83 -25.05
C ALA A 62 98.37 -25.78 -24.14
N GLU A 63 99.16 -25.05 -23.35
CA GLU A 63 98.68 -23.97 -22.48
C GLU A 63 98.00 -22.83 -23.28
N LYS A 64 98.54 -22.49 -24.46
CA LYS A 64 97.93 -21.49 -25.35
C LYS A 64 96.59 -21.95 -25.91
N GLU A 65 96.47 -23.22 -26.27
CA GLU A 65 95.21 -23.77 -26.77
C GLU A 65 94.14 -23.81 -25.68
N ILE A 66 94.52 -24.21 -24.46
CA ILE A 66 93.63 -24.18 -23.29
C ILE A 66 93.18 -22.74 -23.01
N ASN A 67 94.09 -21.77 -23.02
CA ASN A 67 93.73 -20.37 -22.82
C ASN A 67 92.76 -19.86 -23.89
N ARG A 68 92.98 -20.23 -25.15
CA ARG A 68 92.07 -19.88 -26.24
C ARG A 68 90.67 -20.47 -26.03
N GLN A 69 90.59 -21.74 -25.64
CA GLN A 69 89.32 -22.39 -25.34
C GLN A 69 88.61 -21.72 -24.16
N LEU A 70 89.34 -21.38 -23.10
CA LEU A 70 88.81 -20.65 -21.94
C LEU A 70 88.29 -19.26 -22.34
N GLU A 71 88.99 -18.54 -23.22
CA GLU A 71 88.54 -17.25 -23.74
C GLU A 71 87.22 -17.38 -24.52
N ASP A 72 87.09 -18.40 -25.38
CA ASP A 72 85.89 -18.68 -26.15
C ASP A 72 84.71 -19.07 -25.25
N ASP A 73 84.93 -19.95 -24.27
CA ASP A 73 83.91 -20.36 -23.30
C ASP A 73 83.44 -19.18 -22.44
N LEU A 74 84.36 -18.33 -22.01
CA LEU A 74 84.08 -17.15 -21.20
C LEU A 74 83.30 -16.10 -22.02
N SER A 75 83.62 -15.95 -23.31
CA SER A 75 82.85 -15.13 -24.25
C SER A 75 81.42 -15.67 -24.46
N SER A 76 81.28 -16.98 -24.68
CA SER A 76 79.98 -17.66 -24.83
C SER A 76 79.12 -17.54 -23.57
N LEU A 77 79.70 -17.71 -22.39
CA LEU A 77 79.00 -17.59 -21.12
C LEU A 77 78.51 -16.16 -20.88
N LYS A 78 79.36 -15.15 -21.16
CA LYS A 78 78.97 -13.73 -21.08
C LYS A 78 77.80 -13.40 -22.00
N ALA A 79 77.79 -13.94 -23.22
CA ALA A 79 76.69 -13.73 -24.16
C ALA A 79 75.37 -14.36 -23.65
N LYS A 80 75.43 -15.57 -23.09
CA LYS A 80 74.26 -16.23 -22.49
C LYS A 80 73.72 -15.46 -21.28
N MET A 81 74.60 -15.03 -20.37
CA MET A 81 74.21 -14.24 -19.21
C MET A 81 73.53 -12.94 -19.62
N LYS A 82 74.07 -12.23 -20.60
CA LYS A 82 73.48 -10.98 -21.10
C LYS A 82 72.09 -11.21 -21.70
N LEU A 83 71.91 -12.28 -22.46
CA LEU A 83 70.61 -12.61 -23.05
C LEU A 83 69.57 -13.00 -21.98
N GLU A 84 70.01 -13.59 -20.87
CA GLU A 84 69.15 -13.91 -19.73
C GLU A 84 68.80 -12.66 -18.91
N GLU A 85 69.75 -11.73 -18.75
CA GLU A 85 69.53 -10.39 -18.17
C GLU A 85 68.51 -9.59 -18.99
N ASP A 86 68.70 -9.50 -20.32
CA ASP A 86 67.78 -8.80 -21.22
C ASP A 86 66.35 -9.40 -21.16
N LYS A 87 66.23 -10.73 -21.05
CA LYS A 87 64.93 -11.41 -20.88
C LYS A 87 64.28 -11.08 -19.55
N ALA A 88 65.03 -11.17 -18.45
CA ALA A 88 64.52 -10.86 -17.13
C ALA A 88 64.09 -9.39 -17.00
N GLU A 89 64.84 -8.46 -17.62
CA GLU A 89 64.45 -7.06 -17.70
C GLU A 89 63.16 -6.88 -18.51
N SER A 90 63.03 -7.53 -19.67
CA SER A 90 61.80 -7.48 -20.47
C SER A 90 60.59 -8.00 -19.68
N GLU A 91 60.70 -9.17 -19.04
CA GLU A 91 59.62 -9.76 -18.23
C GLU A 91 59.24 -8.86 -17.05
N LEU A 92 60.23 -8.25 -16.39
CA LEU A 92 59.98 -7.30 -15.30
C LEU A 92 59.24 -6.05 -15.79
N THR A 93 59.57 -5.54 -16.98
CA THR A 93 58.86 -4.39 -17.56
C THR A 93 57.42 -4.73 -17.93
N ASP A 94 57.18 -5.92 -18.49
CA ASP A 94 55.84 -6.38 -18.86
C ASP A 94 54.97 -6.60 -17.63
N GLU A 95 55.51 -7.22 -16.57
CA GLU A 95 54.77 -7.39 -15.32
C GLU A 95 54.48 -6.08 -14.60
N LYS A 96 55.40 -5.12 -14.62
CA LYS A 96 55.12 -3.76 -14.11
C LYS A 96 53.97 -3.12 -14.88
N ALA A 97 54.00 -3.18 -16.21
CA ALA A 97 52.94 -2.62 -17.05
C ALA A 97 51.58 -3.32 -16.84
N ARG A 98 51.57 -4.64 -16.61
CA ARG A 98 50.35 -5.39 -16.25
C ARG A 98 49.82 -4.97 -14.88
N ASN A 99 50.70 -4.84 -13.89
CA ASN A 99 50.33 -4.44 -12.54
C ASN A 99 49.76 -3.01 -12.52
N ASP A 100 50.35 -2.09 -13.28
CA ASP A 100 49.85 -0.72 -13.41
C ASP A 100 48.44 -0.70 -14.03
N LYS A 101 48.20 -1.46 -15.11
CA LYS A 101 46.87 -1.59 -15.72
C LYS A 101 45.84 -2.17 -14.76
N LEU A 102 46.21 -3.24 -14.03
CA LEU A 102 45.32 -3.87 -13.07
C LEU A 102 44.97 -2.92 -11.91
N SER A 103 45.94 -2.12 -11.47
CA SER A 103 45.74 -1.07 -10.46
C SER A 103 44.76 0.01 -10.95
N GLU A 104 44.89 0.47 -12.20
CA GLU A 104 43.98 1.43 -12.82
C GLU A 104 42.55 0.88 -12.95
N GLU A 105 42.40 -0.35 -13.43
CA GLU A 105 41.10 -1.03 -13.55
C GLU A 105 40.42 -1.19 -12.19
N LEU A 106 41.18 -1.62 -11.17
CA LEU A 106 40.69 -1.76 -9.80
C LEU A 106 40.25 -0.40 -9.22
N GLN A 107 40.98 0.67 -9.52
CA GLN A 107 40.59 2.02 -9.09
C GLN A 107 39.31 2.49 -9.81
N LYS A 108 39.15 2.16 -11.09
CA LYS A 108 37.94 2.46 -11.86
C LYS A 108 36.73 1.72 -11.30
N GLU A 109 36.85 0.41 -11.06
CA GLU A 109 35.77 -0.38 -10.45
C GLU A 109 35.39 0.13 -9.07
N ARG A 110 36.35 0.57 -8.25
CA ARG A 110 36.06 1.21 -6.95
C ARG A 110 35.22 2.46 -7.10
N LYS A 111 35.57 3.35 -8.03
CA LYS A 111 34.79 4.57 -8.29
C LYS A 111 33.39 4.24 -8.79
N GLU A 112 33.25 3.29 -9.71
CA GLU A 112 31.95 2.86 -10.23
C GLU A 112 31.08 2.24 -9.12
N LYS A 113 31.68 1.46 -8.22
CA LYS A 113 30.99 0.92 -7.05
C LYS A 113 30.51 2.04 -6.11
N ASP A 114 31.37 3.01 -5.81
CA ASP A 114 31.04 4.12 -4.92
C ASP A 114 29.90 4.99 -5.53
N ASP A 115 29.96 5.26 -6.84
CA ASP A 115 28.90 5.96 -7.56
C ASP A 115 27.58 5.17 -7.55
N ALA A 116 27.63 3.85 -7.72
CA ALA A 116 26.45 3.00 -7.66
C ALA A 116 25.84 2.97 -6.26
N LEU A 117 26.66 2.94 -5.20
CA LEU A 117 26.20 3.03 -3.82
C LEU A 117 25.53 4.37 -3.53
N LEU A 118 26.10 5.48 -4.02
CA LEU A 118 25.53 6.81 -3.85
C LEU A 118 24.17 6.92 -4.54
N ARG A 119 24.05 6.44 -5.79
CA ARG A 119 22.78 6.41 -6.51
C ARG A 119 21.75 5.51 -5.83
N ASN A 120 22.17 4.37 -5.30
CA ASN A 120 21.28 3.47 -4.57
C ASN A 120 20.72 4.14 -3.31
N ALA A 121 21.56 4.88 -2.57
CA ALA A 121 21.13 5.65 -1.40
C ALA A 121 20.14 6.76 -1.78
N GLN A 122 20.40 7.50 -2.87
CA GLN A 122 19.50 8.53 -3.38
C GLN A 122 18.14 7.96 -3.78
N VAL A 123 18.11 6.90 -4.57
CA VAL A 123 16.86 6.24 -4.99
C VAL A 123 16.10 5.71 -3.77
N SER A 124 16.80 5.14 -2.78
CA SER A 124 16.16 4.66 -1.55
C SER A 124 15.48 5.80 -0.78
N GLN A 125 16.15 6.95 -0.69
CA GLN A 125 15.58 8.15 -0.06
C GLN A 125 14.35 8.67 -0.83
N GLU A 126 14.43 8.77 -2.16
CA GLU A 126 13.31 9.19 -3.00
C GLU A 126 12.09 8.27 -2.85
N VAL A 127 12.33 6.95 -2.79
CA VAL A 127 11.28 5.95 -2.57
C VAL A 127 10.61 6.13 -1.20
N ASP A 128 11.39 6.40 -0.16
CA ASP A 128 10.84 6.59 1.19
C ASP A 128 10.03 7.89 1.30
N MET A 129 10.49 8.97 0.67
CA MET A 129 9.72 10.21 0.55
C MET A 129 8.40 9.98 -0.20
N ALA A 130 8.44 9.34 -1.37
CA ALA A 130 7.24 9.05 -2.16
C ALA A 130 6.24 8.15 -1.41
N LYS A 131 6.73 7.17 -0.62
CA LYS A 131 5.88 6.35 0.24
C LYS A 131 5.22 7.16 1.36
N GLN A 132 5.94 8.12 1.95
CA GLN A 132 5.38 8.99 2.97
C GLN A 132 4.28 9.89 2.38
N ASP A 133 4.53 10.49 1.21
CA ASP A 133 3.56 11.32 0.50
C ASP A 133 2.31 10.51 0.12
N LEU A 134 2.49 9.29 -0.38
CA LEU A 134 1.38 8.41 -0.71
C LEU A 134 0.52 8.08 0.53
N LYS A 135 1.16 7.78 1.67
CA LYS A 135 0.44 7.55 2.93
C LYS A 135 -0.34 8.78 3.39
N GLN A 136 0.24 9.96 3.23
CA GLN A 136 -0.44 11.21 3.55
C GLN A 136 -1.66 11.43 2.65
N GLN A 137 -1.51 11.26 1.33
CA GLN A 137 -2.61 11.38 0.39
C GLN A 137 -3.72 10.35 0.64
N GLN A 138 -3.37 9.13 1.03
CA GLN A 138 -4.34 8.11 1.44
C GLN A 138 -5.13 8.54 2.68
N ALA A 139 -4.46 9.07 3.71
CA ALA A 139 -5.13 9.57 4.90
C ALA A 139 -6.07 10.75 4.61
N GLU A 140 -5.64 11.70 3.78
CA GLU A 140 -6.48 12.82 3.33
C GLU A 140 -7.69 12.33 2.51
N SER A 141 -7.48 11.34 1.64
CA SER A 141 -8.56 10.72 0.88
C SER A 141 -9.58 10.02 1.79
N GLU A 142 -9.12 9.27 2.80
CA GLU A 142 -10.00 8.65 3.80
C GLU A 142 -10.80 9.68 4.59
N GLU A 143 -10.21 10.81 4.96
CA GLU A 143 -10.91 11.90 5.63
C GLU A 143 -11.98 12.52 4.73
N MET A 144 -11.67 12.74 3.45
CA MET A 144 -12.64 13.24 2.47
C MET A 144 -13.79 12.25 2.26
N TYR A 145 -13.51 10.95 2.15
CA TYR A 145 -14.55 9.92 2.05
C TYR A 145 -15.47 9.91 3.28
N LYS A 146 -14.91 10.04 4.49
CA LYS A 146 -15.71 10.19 5.72
C LYS A 146 -16.58 11.44 5.67
N LYS A 147 -16.04 12.57 5.22
CA LYS A 147 -16.79 13.83 5.11
C LYS A 147 -17.92 13.72 4.08
N ILE A 148 -17.68 13.07 2.95
CA ILE A 148 -18.70 12.80 1.94
C ILE A 148 -19.81 11.94 2.55
N GLY A 149 -19.48 10.83 3.21
CA GLY A 149 -20.47 9.99 3.88
C GLY A 149 -21.33 10.75 4.90
N ASN A 150 -20.71 11.59 5.73
CA ASN A 150 -21.44 12.44 6.68
C ASN A 150 -22.39 13.43 5.99
N LEU A 151 -21.97 14.02 4.88
CA LEU A 151 -22.81 14.93 4.10
C LEU A 151 -23.96 14.19 3.40
N GLU A 152 -23.71 13.00 2.88
CA GLU A 152 -24.75 12.14 2.29
C GLU A 152 -25.82 11.77 3.33
N ASP A 153 -25.42 11.45 4.56
CA ASP A 153 -26.36 11.14 5.64
C ASP A 153 -27.15 12.38 6.09
N LEU A 154 -26.51 13.55 6.15
CA LEU A 154 -27.19 14.80 6.43
C LEU A 154 -28.22 15.16 5.34
N ILE A 155 -27.88 14.94 4.06
CA ILE A 155 -28.82 15.14 2.95
C ILE A 155 -30.03 14.23 3.10
N LYS A 156 -29.82 12.94 3.39
CA LYS A 156 -30.93 11.99 3.62
C LYS A 156 -31.83 12.43 4.77
N GLU A 157 -31.25 12.91 5.87
CA GLU A 157 -32.01 13.43 7.01
C GLU A 157 -32.87 14.64 6.60
N LYS A 158 -32.28 15.59 5.86
CA LYS A 158 -33.00 16.76 5.36
C LYS A 158 -34.07 16.43 4.34
N ASP A 159 -33.86 15.46 3.47
CA ASP A 159 -34.90 14.97 2.57
C ASP A 159 -36.09 14.35 3.33
N LEU A 160 -35.80 13.63 4.42
CA LEU A 160 -36.81 13.06 5.30
C LEU A 160 -37.63 14.13 6.03
N GLU A 161 -36.96 15.15 6.58
CA GLU A 161 -37.61 16.32 7.18
C GLU A 161 -38.49 17.04 6.14
N LEU A 162 -37.96 17.29 4.94
CA LEU A 162 -38.66 17.98 3.88
C LEU A 162 -39.89 17.19 3.41
N SER A 163 -39.79 15.86 3.33
CA SER A 163 -40.94 14.99 3.03
C SER A 163 -42.02 15.08 4.10
N LYS A 164 -41.66 15.19 5.39
CA LYS A 164 -42.63 15.38 6.48
C LYS A 164 -43.35 16.71 6.36
N TYR A 165 -42.60 17.81 6.18
CA TYR A 165 -43.20 19.14 6.01
C TYR A 165 -44.10 19.23 4.78
N LYS A 166 -43.72 18.57 3.66
CA LYS A 166 -44.58 18.48 2.48
C LYS A 166 -45.92 17.78 2.78
N SER A 167 -45.89 16.68 3.53
CA SER A 167 -47.10 15.97 3.95
C SER A 167 -47.98 16.83 4.85
N GLU A 168 -47.38 17.51 5.83
CA GLU A 168 -48.10 18.39 6.77
C GLU A 168 -48.75 19.57 6.04
N VAL A 169 -48.03 20.21 5.10
CA VAL A 169 -48.58 21.28 4.27
C VAL A 169 -49.75 20.77 3.41
N ALA A 170 -49.63 19.58 2.81
CA ALA A 170 -50.72 18.99 2.03
C ALA A 170 -51.97 18.74 2.88
N GLU A 171 -51.82 18.22 4.11
CA GLU A 171 -52.94 18.04 5.04
C GLU A 171 -53.59 19.37 5.47
N LEU A 172 -52.79 20.43 5.68
CA LEU A 172 -53.31 21.74 6.01
C LEU A 172 -54.08 22.37 4.85
N ILE A 173 -53.62 22.18 3.61
CA ILE A 173 -54.33 22.62 2.40
C ILE A 173 -55.69 21.91 2.30
N ASP A 174 -55.74 20.59 2.50
CA ASP A 174 -56.98 19.82 2.44
C ASP A 174 -57.99 20.26 3.53
N LYS A 175 -57.50 20.45 4.77
CA LYS A 175 -58.32 21.01 5.87
C LYS A 175 -58.85 22.41 5.56
N ALA A 176 -58.02 23.29 5.00
CA ALA A 176 -58.46 24.64 4.65
C ALA A 176 -59.51 24.63 3.52
N GLN A 177 -59.37 23.72 2.55
CA GLN A 177 -60.31 23.57 1.45
C GLN A 177 -61.67 23.03 1.93
N THR A 178 -61.67 21.97 2.76
CA THR A 178 -62.90 21.42 3.35
C THR A 178 -63.62 22.44 4.24
N GLU A 179 -62.88 23.24 5.02
CA GLU A 179 -63.47 24.33 5.82
C GLU A 179 -64.06 25.44 4.93
N ALA A 180 -63.39 25.80 3.83
CA ALA A 180 -63.90 26.79 2.88
C ALA A 180 -65.21 26.33 2.21
N GLU A 181 -65.30 25.06 1.81
CA GLU A 181 -66.52 24.46 1.25
C GLU A 181 -67.66 24.43 2.27
N ALA A 182 -67.37 24.06 3.53
CA ALA A 182 -68.34 24.09 4.62
C ALA A 182 -68.86 25.52 4.89
N ARG A 183 -67.98 26.52 4.86
CA ARG A 183 -68.37 27.93 5.00
C ARG A 183 -69.24 28.40 3.84
N GLN A 184 -68.93 28.03 2.59
CA GLN A 184 -69.76 28.35 1.43
C GLN A 184 -71.16 27.72 1.52
N MET A 185 -71.23 26.46 1.95
CA MET A 185 -72.51 25.78 2.21
C MET A 185 -73.32 26.49 3.30
N ALA A 186 -72.66 26.91 4.39
CA ALA A 186 -73.31 27.63 5.47
C ALA A 186 -73.87 29.00 5.03
N THR A 187 -73.11 29.78 4.25
CA THR A 187 -73.56 31.08 3.74
C THR A 187 -74.71 30.93 2.74
N GLU A 188 -74.68 29.91 1.88
CA GLU A 188 -75.79 29.64 0.95
C GLU A 188 -77.06 29.18 1.69
N ASN A 189 -76.92 28.37 2.73
CA ASN A 189 -78.05 28.01 3.60
C ASN A 189 -78.60 29.24 4.33
N GLU A 190 -77.74 30.12 4.85
CA GLU A 190 -78.16 31.37 5.48
C GLU A 190 -78.91 32.28 4.49
N ARG A 191 -78.44 32.37 3.23
CA ARG A 191 -79.11 33.13 2.16
C ARG A 191 -80.52 32.59 1.89
N LYS A 192 -80.67 31.27 1.72
CA LYS A 192 -81.96 30.60 1.53
C LYS A 192 -82.91 30.83 2.72
N LEU A 193 -82.39 30.74 3.95
CA LEU A 193 -83.18 31.03 5.15
C LEU A 193 -83.63 32.50 5.20
N LYS A 194 -82.76 33.46 4.86
CA LYS A 194 -83.14 34.87 4.78
C LYS A 194 -84.22 35.14 3.72
N GLU A 195 -84.12 34.50 2.56
CA GLU A 195 -85.10 34.58 1.48
C GLU A 195 -86.47 34.07 1.94
N THR A 196 -86.53 32.86 2.51
CA THR A 196 -87.78 32.28 3.05
C THR A 196 -88.39 33.13 4.17
N ILE A 197 -87.57 33.69 5.06
CA ILE A 197 -88.05 34.63 6.10
C ILE A 197 -88.65 35.89 5.45
N GLY A 198 -88.01 36.42 4.40
CA GLY A 198 -88.51 37.57 3.63
C GLY A 198 -89.89 37.29 3.02
N ASP A 199 -90.05 36.15 2.34
CA ASP A 199 -91.30 35.71 1.74
C ASP A 199 -92.41 35.53 2.77
N LEU A 200 -92.09 34.91 3.92
CA LEU A 200 -93.04 34.74 5.02
C LEU A 200 -93.47 36.08 5.61
N LYS A 201 -92.54 37.03 5.78
CA LYS A 201 -92.88 38.41 6.21
C LYS A 201 -93.79 39.12 5.21
N ALA A 202 -93.53 38.98 3.90
CA ALA A 202 -94.38 39.57 2.87
C ALA A 202 -95.81 38.98 2.89
N LYS A 203 -95.94 37.66 3.03
CA LYS A 203 -97.23 36.98 3.20
C LYS A 203 -97.96 37.44 4.46
N ILE A 204 -97.25 37.62 5.58
CA ILE A 204 -97.85 38.16 6.81
C ILE A 204 -98.37 39.58 6.57
N ALA A 205 -97.57 40.45 5.95
CA ALA A 205 -97.99 41.82 5.66
C ALA A 205 -99.22 41.90 4.72
N GLU A 206 -99.31 40.99 3.75
CA GLU A 206 -100.50 40.83 2.91
C GLU A 206 -101.70 40.39 3.74
N LYS A 207 -101.54 39.38 4.60
CA LYS A 207 -102.60 38.92 5.51
C LYS A 207 -103.04 40.01 6.49
N ASP A 208 -102.13 40.84 6.98
CA ASP A 208 -102.46 42.00 7.83
C ASP A 208 -103.26 43.07 7.07
N LYS A 209 -103.00 43.27 5.77
CA LYS A 209 -103.83 44.13 4.92
C LYS A 209 -105.22 43.53 4.75
N ASP A 210 -105.32 42.23 4.46
CA ASP A 210 -106.59 41.51 4.38
C ASP A 210 -107.39 41.67 5.69
N ILE A 211 -106.73 41.48 6.83
CA ILE A 211 -107.33 41.65 8.16
C ILE A 211 -107.85 43.08 8.34
N ARG A 212 -107.10 44.12 7.97
CA ARG A 212 -107.57 45.51 8.06
C ARG A 212 -108.77 45.78 7.17
N VAL A 213 -108.77 45.30 5.93
CA VAL A 213 -109.91 45.44 5.00
C VAL A 213 -111.15 44.74 5.55
N LEU A 214 -110.98 43.52 6.06
CA LEU A 214 -112.07 42.76 6.69
C LEU A 214 -112.57 43.45 7.97
N GLN A 215 -111.69 44.00 8.80
CA GLN A 215 -112.05 44.79 9.98
C GLN A 215 -112.82 46.05 9.62
N GLN A 216 -112.38 46.79 8.58
CA GLN A 216 -113.08 47.96 8.06
C GLN A 216 -114.47 47.58 7.56
N ARG A 217 -114.58 46.54 6.74
CA ARG A 217 -115.87 46.03 6.24
C ARG A 217 -116.79 45.58 7.38
N ARG A 218 -116.23 44.95 8.41
CA ARG A 218 -116.98 44.59 9.62
C ARG A 218 -117.49 45.83 10.35
N ALA A 219 -116.66 46.87 10.50
CA ALA A 219 -117.08 48.13 11.12
C ALA A 219 -118.15 48.85 10.30
N ASP A 220 -118.03 48.87 8.96
CA ASP A 220 -119.03 49.43 8.06
C ASP A 220 -120.36 48.67 8.15
N LEU A 221 -120.31 47.33 8.15
CA LEU A 221 -121.50 46.49 8.37
C LEU A 221 -122.11 46.72 9.75
N GLN A 222 -121.30 46.86 10.80
CA GLN A 222 -121.78 47.22 12.15
C GLN A 222 -122.41 48.61 12.18
N LYS A 223 -121.94 49.57 11.35
CA LYS A 223 -122.52 50.90 11.21
C LYS A 223 -123.86 50.84 10.46
N THR A 224 -123.93 50.13 9.34
CA THR A 224 -125.20 49.89 8.61
C THR A 224 -126.21 49.12 9.48
N LEU A 225 -125.73 48.21 10.33
CA LEU A 225 -126.57 47.47 11.29
C LEU A 225 -127.09 48.40 12.40
N ARG A 226 -126.25 49.32 12.91
CA ARG A 226 -126.67 50.36 13.87
C ARG A 226 -127.69 51.34 13.27
N ASP A 227 -127.59 51.65 11.98
CA ASP A 227 -128.57 52.49 11.28
C ASP A 227 -129.89 51.75 11.00
N LEU A 228 -129.97 50.42 11.18
CA LEU A 228 -131.14 49.58 10.87
C LEU A 228 -131.82 48.86 12.05
N LYS A 229 -131.38 49.04 13.31
CA LYS A 229 -132.02 48.52 14.55
C LYS A 229 -131.24 49.03 15.77
N VAL A 230 -131.77 49.81 16.71
CA VAL A 230 -132.74 49.48 17.80
C VAL A 230 -132.59 48.05 18.36
N SER A 231 -132.12 48.00 19.61
CA SER A 231 -132.29 46.96 20.65
C SER A 231 -131.28 45.77 20.73
N GLU A 232 -130.51 45.83 21.83
CA GLU A 232 -129.97 44.78 22.74
C GLU A 232 -128.88 43.79 22.25
N SER A 233 -127.64 43.85 22.77
CA SER A 233 -127.07 43.34 24.08
C SER A 233 -127.02 41.81 24.16
N SER A 234 -125.98 41.08 24.57
CA SER A 234 -124.64 41.29 25.14
C SER A 234 -123.85 39.98 24.93
N GLY A 235 -122.51 40.00 24.98
CA GLY A 235 -121.68 38.79 25.00
C GLY A 235 -120.42 39.02 25.82
N ASP A 236 -119.87 37.96 26.43
CA ASP A 236 -118.43 37.86 26.68
C ASP A 236 -117.96 36.40 26.83
N SER A 237 -116.64 36.25 26.74
CA SER A 237 -115.86 35.17 26.15
C SER A 237 -115.20 34.23 27.19
N ILE A 238 -114.53 33.16 26.72
CA ILE A 238 -113.10 32.82 26.98
C ILE A 238 -112.80 31.39 26.45
N ALA A 239 -111.76 31.26 25.62
CA ALA A 239 -111.13 30.01 25.17
C ALA A 239 -109.63 30.08 25.55
N ASN A 240 -109.09 29.11 26.31
CA ASN A 240 -108.41 27.89 25.89
C ASN A 240 -107.00 28.12 25.33
N HIS A 241 -105.98 27.42 25.84
CA HIS A 241 -104.99 26.71 25.00
C HIS A 241 -104.11 25.77 25.83
N ASN A 242 -103.71 24.71 25.13
CA ASN A 242 -103.46 23.36 25.56
C ASN A 242 -101.96 23.02 25.56
N ALA A 243 -101.63 21.97 26.29
CA ALA A 243 -100.32 21.38 26.48
C ALA A 243 -99.74 20.70 25.23
N SER A 244 -98.41 20.54 25.19
CA SER A 244 -97.77 19.44 24.45
C SER A 244 -96.58 18.87 25.23
N SER A 245 -96.75 17.61 25.64
CA SER A 245 -95.76 16.66 26.13
C SER A 245 -94.77 16.22 25.04
N GLY A 246 -93.58 15.73 25.45
CA GLY A 246 -92.85 14.74 24.63
C GLY A 246 -91.33 14.67 24.84
N LEU A 247 -90.91 13.91 25.86
CA LEU A 247 -89.69 13.10 26.04
C LEU A 247 -88.43 13.30 25.15
N PRO A 248 -87.21 13.29 25.75
CA PRO A 248 -85.95 12.98 25.06
C PRO A 248 -85.43 11.53 25.33
N PRO A 249 -84.42 11.05 24.57
CA PRO A 249 -84.13 9.63 24.33
C PRO A 249 -83.06 9.00 25.24
N LYS A 250 -82.96 7.67 25.14
CA LYS A 250 -82.07 6.74 25.86
C LYS A 250 -80.58 7.06 25.71
N ASN A 251 -79.87 6.99 26.83
CA ASN A 251 -78.45 7.28 27.01
C ASN A 251 -77.53 6.12 26.54
N ASN A 252 -76.64 6.43 25.61
CA ASN A 252 -75.44 5.66 25.22
C ASN A 252 -74.29 5.94 26.20
N VAL A 253 -74.39 5.48 27.45
CA VAL A 253 -73.31 5.70 28.45
C VAL A 253 -72.41 4.47 28.57
N ASP A 254 -72.90 3.29 28.17
CA ASP A 254 -72.15 2.04 28.30
C ASP A 254 -71.06 1.85 27.20
N GLU A 255 -71.14 2.53 26.07
CA GLU A 255 -70.10 2.46 25.01
C GLU A 255 -68.86 3.30 25.35
N ASP A 256 -69.05 4.46 25.97
CA ASP A 256 -67.95 5.38 26.30
C ASP A 256 -67.11 4.91 27.48
N ILE A 257 -67.73 4.22 28.44
CA ILE A 257 -67.01 3.58 29.54
C ILE A 257 -66.07 2.52 28.96
N ASN A 258 -66.53 1.68 28.02
CA ASN A 258 -65.69 0.61 27.46
C ASN A 258 -64.41 1.12 26.75
N PHE A 259 -64.45 2.27 26.07
CA PHE A 259 -63.24 2.81 25.41
C PHE A 259 -62.20 3.35 26.39
N LEU A 260 -62.63 3.96 27.49
CA LEU A 260 -61.70 4.49 28.50
C LEU A 260 -60.98 3.36 29.24
N TYR A 261 -61.70 2.28 29.57
CA TYR A 261 -61.11 1.07 30.15
C TYR A 261 -60.22 0.34 29.14
N LEU A 262 -60.64 0.26 27.87
CA LEU A 262 -59.87 -0.36 26.79
C LEU A 262 -58.51 0.33 26.59
N LYS A 263 -58.47 1.67 26.55
CA LYS A 263 -57.20 2.41 26.43
C LYS A 263 -56.24 2.07 27.56
N HIS A 264 -56.74 2.00 28.79
CA HIS A 264 -55.90 1.66 29.94
C HIS A 264 -55.42 0.21 29.89
N VAL A 265 -56.31 -0.73 29.53
CA VAL A 265 -55.98 -2.16 29.42
C VAL A 265 -54.95 -2.42 28.31
N ILE A 266 -55.06 -1.74 27.16
CA ILE A 266 -54.07 -1.86 26.07
C ILE A 266 -52.71 -1.30 26.48
N ILE A 267 -52.67 -0.13 27.12
CA ILE A 267 -51.40 0.46 27.59
C ILE A 267 -50.75 -0.43 28.64
N LYS A 268 -51.54 -0.95 29.60
CA LYS A 268 -51.05 -1.89 30.60
C LYS A 268 -50.57 -3.19 29.96
N PHE A 269 -51.25 -3.70 28.94
CA PHE A 269 -50.83 -4.89 28.20
C PHE A 269 -49.50 -4.71 27.45
N LEU A 270 -49.31 -3.58 26.76
CA LEU A 270 -48.05 -3.28 26.06
C LEU A 270 -46.86 -3.08 27.01
N THR A 271 -47.12 -2.71 28.27
CA THR A 271 -46.10 -2.41 29.28
C THR A 271 -46.00 -3.45 30.40
N CYS A 272 -46.82 -4.52 30.38
CA CYS A 272 -46.86 -5.51 31.45
C CYS A 272 -45.64 -6.44 31.48
N ARG A 273 -45.41 -7.03 32.66
CA ARG A 273 -44.43 -8.11 32.91
C ARG A 273 -45.10 -9.48 32.75
N GLU A 274 -44.29 -10.52 32.56
CA GLU A 274 -44.67 -11.85 32.07
C GLU A 274 -45.86 -12.52 32.79
N TYR A 275 -46.05 -12.28 34.09
CA TYR A 275 -47.09 -12.92 34.90
C TYR A 275 -48.49 -12.27 34.79
N GLU A 276 -48.62 -11.04 34.27
CA GLU A 276 -49.93 -10.36 34.13
C GLU A 276 -50.53 -10.50 32.72
N ALA A 277 -49.68 -10.85 31.76
CA ALA A 277 -50.01 -10.97 30.35
C ALA A 277 -51.22 -11.90 30.02
N PRO A 278 -51.38 -13.09 30.62
CA PRO A 278 -52.52 -13.96 30.29
C PRO A 278 -53.86 -13.38 30.75
N HIS A 279 -53.89 -12.70 31.90
CA HIS A 279 -55.11 -12.07 32.41
C HIS A 279 -55.51 -10.83 31.57
N LEU A 280 -54.52 -10.04 31.15
CA LEU A 280 -54.75 -8.88 30.29
C LEU A 280 -55.19 -9.27 28.87
N THR A 281 -54.69 -10.39 28.33
CA THR A 281 -55.16 -10.95 27.05
C THR A 281 -56.65 -11.26 27.07
N LYS A 282 -57.13 -11.90 28.15
CA LYS A 282 -58.55 -12.24 28.33
C LYS A 282 -59.44 -11.00 28.50
N ALA A 283 -58.93 -9.97 29.19
CA ALA A 283 -59.62 -8.70 29.33
C ALA A 283 -59.77 -7.98 27.98
N ILE A 284 -58.71 -7.97 27.15
CA ILE A 284 -58.75 -7.40 25.80
C ILE A 284 -59.72 -8.17 24.91
N ALA A 285 -59.70 -9.50 24.94
CA ALA A 285 -60.62 -10.33 24.17
C ALA A 285 -62.09 -10.04 24.51
N THR A 286 -62.39 -9.83 25.80
CA THR A 286 -63.75 -9.51 26.26
C THR A 286 -64.17 -8.08 25.86
N LEU A 287 -63.29 -7.09 26.02
CA LEU A 287 -63.60 -5.68 25.72
C LEU A 287 -63.71 -5.42 24.22
N LEU A 288 -62.91 -6.11 23.40
CA LEU A 288 -62.95 -6.00 21.94
C LEU A 288 -63.88 -7.03 21.28
N LYS A 289 -64.53 -7.90 22.06
CA LYS A 289 -65.38 -9.00 21.58
C LYS A 289 -64.70 -9.85 20.51
N LEU A 290 -63.43 -10.22 20.76
CA LEU A 290 -62.66 -11.04 19.84
C LEU A 290 -63.28 -12.43 19.71
N THR A 291 -63.15 -13.02 18.52
CA THR A 291 -63.55 -14.41 18.31
C THR A 291 -62.57 -15.37 19.02
N PRO A 292 -62.98 -16.60 19.35
CA PRO A 292 -62.12 -17.57 20.02
C PRO A 292 -60.82 -17.87 19.23
N ASP A 293 -60.90 -17.83 17.91
CA ASP A 293 -59.75 -18.04 17.02
C ASP A 293 -58.76 -16.88 17.12
N GLU A 294 -59.25 -15.64 17.16
CA GLU A 294 -58.42 -14.43 17.33
C GLU A 294 -57.76 -14.37 18.71
N GLU A 295 -58.50 -14.73 19.77
CA GLU A 295 -57.96 -14.84 21.14
C GLU A 295 -56.85 -15.91 21.20
N SER A 296 -57.04 -17.05 20.53
CA SER A 296 -56.04 -18.12 20.47
C SER A 296 -54.74 -17.67 19.78
N HIS A 297 -54.84 -16.93 18.66
CA HIS A 297 -53.67 -16.40 17.96
C HIS A 297 -52.88 -15.39 18.81
N LEU A 298 -53.60 -14.55 19.55
CA LEU A 298 -53.00 -13.56 20.45
C LEU A 298 -52.26 -14.24 21.61
N LYS A 299 -52.84 -15.32 22.14
CA LYS A 299 -52.23 -16.13 23.20
C LYS A 299 -50.99 -16.88 22.70
N GLU A 300 -51.05 -17.51 21.53
CA GLU A 300 -49.91 -18.23 20.93
C GLU A 300 -48.73 -17.29 20.64
N THR A 301 -49.03 -16.08 20.13
CA THR A 301 -48.02 -15.05 19.88
C THR A 301 -47.36 -14.58 21.18
N LEU A 302 -48.12 -14.50 22.26
CA LEU A 302 -47.61 -14.11 23.58
C LEU A 302 -46.76 -15.22 24.21
N ASP A 303 -47.24 -16.47 24.20
CA ASP A 303 -46.50 -17.64 24.69
C ASP A 303 -45.19 -17.84 23.91
N TRP A 304 -45.20 -17.58 22.59
CA TRP A 304 -44.00 -17.57 21.76
C TRP A 304 -43.01 -16.49 22.19
N ARG A 305 -43.48 -15.26 22.46
CA ARG A 305 -42.62 -14.14 22.88
C ARG A 305 -42.02 -14.35 24.27
N MET A 306 -42.72 -15.06 25.15
CA MET A 306 -42.29 -15.31 26.54
C MET A 306 -41.46 -16.60 26.70
N SER A 307 -41.31 -17.41 25.65
CA SER A 307 -40.45 -18.60 25.68
C SER A 307 -38.98 -18.20 25.41
N TRP A 308 -38.16 -18.17 26.47
CA TRP A 308 -36.83 -17.52 26.49
C TRP A 308 -35.80 -18.11 25.49
N PHE A 309 -36.00 -19.28 24.90
CA PHE A 309 -35.06 -19.82 23.91
C PHE A 309 -35.77 -20.57 22.76
N GLY A 310 -35.88 -19.92 21.60
CA GLY A 310 -35.66 -20.59 20.31
C GLY A 310 -36.79 -21.44 19.71
N ALA A 311 -38.04 -20.98 19.71
CA ALA A 311 -39.06 -21.55 18.80
C ALA A 311 -39.23 -20.67 17.54
N ARG A 312 -39.34 -21.28 16.36
CA ARG A 312 -39.55 -20.58 15.07
C ARG A 312 -40.83 -19.73 15.12
N ARG A 313 -40.80 -18.53 14.54
CA ARG A 313 -42.01 -17.70 14.32
C ARG A 313 -43.11 -18.55 13.67
N PRO A 314 -44.39 -18.41 14.08
CA PRO A 314 -45.50 -19.06 13.39
C PRO A 314 -45.47 -18.67 11.91
N LYS A 315 -45.35 -19.67 11.03
CA LYS A 315 -45.37 -19.45 9.58
C LYS A 315 -46.79 -19.08 9.18
N LEU A 316 -47.01 -17.82 8.84
CA LEU A 316 -48.17 -17.42 8.05
C LEU A 316 -48.08 -18.17 6.70
N GLN A 317 -48.89 -19.21 6.53
CA GLN A 317 -49.00 -19.94 5.27
C GLN A 317 -49.68 -19.04 4.24
N ASN A 318 -48.87 -18.43 3.36
CA ASN A 318 -49.34 -17.91 2.08
C ASN A 318 -49.74 -19.10 1.19
N ASN A 319 -51.04 -19.39 1.17
CA ASN A 319 -51.67 -20.18 0.11
C ASN A 319 -52.45 -19.23 -0.79
N HIS A 320 -52.06 -19.16 -2.06
CA HIS A 320 -52.90 -19.05 -3.25
C HIS A 320 -51.99 -18.62 -4.43
N LEU A 321 -51.98 -19.27 -5.60
CA LEU A 321 -52.26 -20.63 -6.03
C LEU A 321 -51.70 -20.63 -7.47
N ASN A 322 -50.86 -21.61 -7.81
CA ASN A 322 -50.59 -21.94 -9.19
C ASN A 322 -51.87 -22.50 -9.80
N SER A 323 -52.40 -21.87 -10.86
CA SER A 323 -52.88 -22.57 -12.04
C SER A 323 -52.99 -21.63 -13.23
#